data_AF-A0A7X5BH80-F1
#
_entry.id   AF-A0A7X5BH80-F1
#
_cell.length_a   1.000
_cell.length_b   1.000
_cell.length_c   1.000
_cell.angle_alpha   90.00
_cell.angle_beta   90.00
_cell.angle_gamma   90.00
#
_symmetry.space_group_name_H-M   'P 1'
#
loop_
_entity.id
_entity.type
_entity.pdbx_description
1 polymer ?
#
loop_
_entity_poly.entity_id
_entity_poly.type
_entity_poly.pdbx_seq_one_letter_code
_entity_poly.pdbx_strand_id
1 'polypeptide(L)'
;MEIVDRIKLVRPNNQSLFKDINGLFRSKEPTAEYEADANVKILTGALEGSNVNAVGEMTSLIDLQRQFEMQVKMMSTAEEMDKSSDSLLRMS
;
A
#
# COMPACT_ATOMS: atom_id res chain seq x y z
N MET A 1 -1.99 35.56 -28.92
CA MET A 1 -1.87 34.25 -28.25
C MET A 1 -3.26 33.66 -28.29
N GLU A 2 -3.51 32.78 -29.26
CA GLU A 2 -4.83 32.16 -29.43
C GLU A 2 -5.01 31.11 -28.33
N ILE A 3 -6.15 31.12 -27.64
CA ILE A 3 -6.45 30.13 -26.61
C ILE A 3 -6.91 28.88 -27.35
N VAL A 4 -6.02 27.90 -27.45
CA VAL A 4 -6.28 26.66 -28.22
C VAL A 4 -7.21 25.73 -27.46
N ASP A 5 -7.01 25.54 -26.15
CA ASP A 5 -7.91 24.76 -25.28
C ASP A 5 -7.56 24.92 -23.79
N ARG A 6 -8.37 24.35 -22.88
CA ARG A 6 -8.15 24.30 -21.43
C ARG A 6 -8.20 22.86 -20.92
N ILE A 7 -7.21 22.49 -20.10
CA ILE A 7 -7.19 21.19 -19.41
C ILE A 7 -8.37 21.12 -18.43
N LYS A 8 -9.21 20.08 -18.56
CA LYS A 8 -10.26 19.76 -17.58
C LYS A 8 -9.62 19.19 -16.32
N LEU A 9 -9.76 19.90 -15.22
CA LEU A 9 -9.31 19.45 -13.90
C LEU A 9 -10.52 18.96 -13.11
N VAL A 10 -10.38 17.81 -12.49
CA VAL A 10 -11.46 17.13 -11.76
C VAL A 10 -10.97 16.72 -10.38
N ARG A 11 -11.87 16.69 -9.39
CA ARG A 11 -11.57 16.20 -8.04
C ARG A 11 -12.43 14.96 -7.72
N PRO A 12 -12.02 13.77 -8.18
CA PRO A 12 -12.71 12.53 -7.86
C PRO A 12 -12.52 12.15 -6.39
N ASN A 13 -13.43 11.34 -5.85
CA ASN A 13 -13.22 10.69 -4.55
C ASN A 13 -12.17 9.58 -4.70
N ASN A 14 -11.11 9.59 -3.89
CA ASN A 14 -10.04 8.59 -3.93
C ASN A 14 -10.55 7.14 -3.80
N GLN A 15 -11.67 6.93 -3.10
CA GLN A 15 -12.24 5.59 -2.91
C GLN A 15 -12.92 5.04 -4.17
N SER A 16 -13.34 5.90 -5.12
CA SER A 16 -13.96 5.49 -6.38
C SER A 16 -12.94 5.24 -7.49
N LEU A 17 -11.65 5.44 -7.20
CA LEU A 17 -10.55 5.19 -8.13
C LEU A 17 -9.83 3.87 -7.81
N PHE A 18 -9.27 3.25 -8.84
CA PHE A 18 -8.27 2.20 -8.70
C PHE A 18 -7.05 2.53 -9.56
N LYS A 19 -5.88 2.06 -9.14
CA LYS A 19 -4.63 2.22 -9.89
C LYS A 19 -4.53 1.09 -10.92
N ASP A 20 -4.48 1.46 -12.18
CA ASP A 20 -4.27 0.53 -13.29
C ASP A 20 -2.81 0.05 -13.35
N ILE A 21 -2.55 -1.02 -14.11
CA ILE A 21 -1.21 -1.59 -14.32
C ILE A 21 -0.21 -0.59 -14.90
N ASN A 22 -0.71 0.42 -15.61
CA ASN A 22 0.08 1.50 -16.21
C ASN A 22 0.39 2.63 -15.22
N GLY A 23 -0.01 2.50 -13.96
CA GLY A 23 0.18 3.53 -12.92
C GLY A 23 -0.81 4.70 -12.99
N LEU A 24 -1.70 4.72 -13.97
CA LEU A 24 -2.78 5.70 -14.09
C LEU A 24 -3.97 5.32 -13.21
N PHE A 25 -4.65 6.30 -12.64
CA PHE A 25 -5.90 6.07 -11.92
C PHE A 25 -7.08 6.00 -12.88
N ARG A 26 -7.93 5.00 -12.70
CA ARG A 26 -9.19 4.81 -13.43
C ARG A 26 -10.36 4.75 -12.47
N SER A 27 -11.53 5.16 -12.93
CA SER A 27 -12.77 4.99 -12.18
C SER A 27 -13.09 3.50 -12.04
N LYS A 28 -13.52 3.08 -10.84
CA LYS A 28 -14.10 1.75 -10.61
C LYS A 28 -15.42 1.56 -11.38
N GLU A 29 -16.13 2.65 -11.63
CA GLU A 29 -17.34 2.68 -12.44
C GLU A 29 -17.00 3.20 -13.85
N PRO A 30 -17.15 2.38 -14.91
CA PRO A 30 -16.76 2.74 -16.27
C PRO A 30 -17.46 4.00 -16.83
N THR A 31 -18.61 4.35 -16.26
CA THR A 31 -19.47 5.47 -16.69
C THR A 31 -19.40 6.69 -15.76
N ALA A 32 -18.47 6.71 -14.80
CA ALA A 32 -18.36 7.86 -13.90
C ALA A 32 -17.86 9.10 -14.67
N GLU A 33 -18.75 10.07 -14.85
CA GLU A 33 -18.38 11.40 -15.32
C GLU A 33 -17.88 12.23 -14.15
N TYR A 34 -16.71 12.84 -14.33
CA TYR A 34 -16.14 13.73 -13.33
C TYR A 34 -16.40 15.18 -13.73
N GLU A 35 -17.09 15.92 -12.88
CA GLU A 35 -17.32 17.35 -13.05
C GLU A 35 -16.02 18.14 -12.91
N ALA A 36 -15.92 19.23 -13.69
CA ALA A 36 -14.75 20.10 -13.63
C ALA A 36 -14.77 20.89 -12.32
N ASP A 37 -13.64 20.89 -11.60
CA ASP A 37 -13.53 21.57 -10.31
C ASP A 37 -12.53 22.73 -10.39
N ALA A 38 -13.05 23.95 -10.18
CA ALA A 38 -12.27 25.19 -10.26
C ALA A 38 -11.26 25.37 -9.12
N ASN A 39 -11.35 24.57 -8.05
CA ASN A 39 -10.40 24.64 -6.92
C ASN A 39 -9.12 23.85 -7.17
N VAL A 40 -9.06 23.02 -8.22
CA VAL A 40 -7.82 22.33 -8.60
C VAL A 40 -6.97 23.30 -9.43
N LYS A 41 -5.72 23.50 -9.02
CA LYS A 41 -4.78 24.40 -9.70
C LYS A 41 -3.58 23.60 -10.19
N ILE A 42 -3.07 23.95 -11.37
CA ILE A 42 -1.86 23.38 -11.93
C ILE A 42 -0.71 24.34 -11.63
N LEU A 43 0.41 23.82 -11.15
CA LEU A 43 1.67 24.54 -11.10
C LEU A 43 2.51 24.14 -12.32
N THR A 44 2.72 25.08 -13.24
CA THR A 44 3.50 24.82 -14.46
C THR A 44 4.99 24.75 -14.15
N GLY A 45 5.69 23.72 -14.67
CA GLY A 45 7.13 23.55 -14.49
C GLY A 45 7.54 22.84 -13.20
N ALA A 46 6.60 22.34 -12.41
CA ALA A 46 6.86 21.49 -11.25
C ALA A 46 6.37 20.07 -11.50
N LEU A 47 7.17 19.08 -11.10
CA LEU A 47 6.79 17.67 -11.08
C LEU A 47 6.47 17.26 -9.65
N GLU A 48 5.35 16.59 -9.44
CA GLU A 48 4.98 16.05 -8.13
C GLU A 48 5.96 14.93 -7.74
N GLY A 49 6.61 15.09 -6.59
CA GLY A 49 7.50 14.09 -6.03
C GLY A 49 6.74 12.92 -5.42
N SER A 50 7.44 11.80 -5.21
CA SER A 50 6.86 10.69 -4.45
C SER A 50 6.64 11.13 -3.00
N ASN A 51 5.45 10.86 -2.46
CA ASN A 51 5.16 11.03 -1.04
C ASN A 51 5.70 9.87 -0.18
N VAL A 52 6.44 8.93 -0.77
CA VAL A 52 7.00 7.75 -0.07
C VAL A 52 8.36 8.09 0.54
N ASN A 53 8.51 7.83 1.84
CA ASN A 53 9.79 7.88 2.52
C ASN A 53 10.44 6.48 2.55
N ALA A 54 11.43 6.28 1.68
CA ALA A 54 12.10 4.98 1.54
C ALA A 54 12.70 4.44 2.85
N VAL A 55 13.18 5.30 3.75
CA VAL A 55 13.80 4.88 5.03
C VAL A 55 12.74 4.31 5.97
N GLY A 56 11.57 4.97 6.06
CA GLY A 56 10.45 4.51 6.89
C GLY A 56 9.85 3.19 6.39
N GLU A 57 9.76 3.01 5.07
CA GLU A 57 9.31 1.75 4.48
C GLU A 57 10.30 0.61 4.77
N MET A 58 11.61 0.87 4.67
CA MET A 58 12.64 -0.14 5.00
C MET A 58 12.60 -0.55 6.48
N THR A 59 12.43 0.40 7.42
CA THR A 59 12.30 0.05 8.83
C THR A 59 11.05 -0.78 9.10
N SER A 60 9.94 -0.44 8.42
CA SER A 60 8.68 -1.19 8.53
C SER A 60 8.83 -2.63 8.02
N LEU A 61 9.60 -2.83 6.94
CA LEU A 61 9.94 -4.16 6.44
C LEU A 61 10.82 -4.95 7.41
N ILE A 62 11.80 -4.31 8.05
CA ILE A 62 12.66 -4.95 9.06
C ILE A 62 11.82 -5.39 10.27
N ASP A 63 10.90 -4.54 10.74
CA ASP A 63 10.02 -4.89 11.86
C ASP A 63 9.09 -6.04 11.52
N LEU A 64 8.55 -6.07 10.29
CA LEU A 64 7.73 -7.17 9.81
C LEU A 64 8.52 -8.49 9.73
N GLN A 65 9.77 -8.44 9.25
CA GLN A 65 10.66 -9.61 9.19
C GLN A 65 10.96 -10.16 10.59
N ARG A 66 11.26 -9.28 11.56
CA ARG A 66 11.49 -9.68 12.95
C ARG A 66 10.26 -10.30 13.60
N GLN A 67 9.07 -9.74 13.34
CA GLN A 67 7.82 -10.31 13.83
C GLN A 67 7.57 -11.70 13.26
N PHE A 68 7.83 -11.90 11.96
CA PHE A 68 7.74 -13.21 11.33
C PHE A 68 8.74 -14.21 11.95
N GLU A 69 9.99 -13.82 12.13
CA GLU A 69 11.02 -14.67 12.76
C GLU A 69 10.64 -15.08 14.19
N MET A 70 10.11 -14.15 14.99
CA MET A 70 9.61 -14.45 16.33
C MET A 70 8.44 -15.44 16.29
N GLN A 71 7.50 -15.29 15.35
CA GLN A 71 6.38 -16.22 15.18
C GLN A 71 6.86 -17.63 14.84
N VAL A 72 7.82 -17.76 13.92
CA VAL A 72 8.43 -19.05 13.55
C VAL A 72 9.16 -19.67 14.74
N LYS A 73 9.95 -18.88 15.48
CA LYS A 73 10.70 -19.37 16.64
C LYS A 73 9.79 -19.83 17.77
N MET A 74 8.70 -19.11 18.03
CA MET A 74 7.68 -19.54 19.00
C MET A 74 7.05 -20.88 18.60
N MET A 75 6.73 -21.05 17.31
CA MET A 75 6.18 -22.30 16.79
C MET A 75 7.17 -23.47 16.96
N SER A 76 8.45 -23.30 16.61
CA SER A 76 9.47 -24.34 16.83
C SER A 76 9.68 -24.66 18.31
N THR A 77 9.59 -23.65 19.19
CA THR A 77 9.72 -23.86 20.64
C THR A 77 8.53 -24.66 21.19
N ALA A 78 7.32 -24.40 20.68
CA ALA A 78 6.13 -25.18 21.02
C ALA A 78 6.27 -26.64 20.55
N GLU A 79 6.72 -26.86 19.31
CA GLU A 79 6.97 -28.22 18.79
C GLU A 79 8.01 -29.00 19.63
N GLU A 80 9.08 -28.34 20.07
CA GLU A 80 10.11 -28.96 20.91
C GLU A 80 9.54 -29.32 22.31
N MET A 81 8.71 -28.44 22.87
CA MET A 81 8.02 -28.67 24.13
C MET A 81 7.05 -29.85 24.05
N ASP A 82 6.23 -29.91 23.00
CA ASP A 82 5.29 -31.01 22.76
C ASP A 82 6.03 -32.36 22.66
N LYS A 83 7.13 -32.41 21.90
CA LYS A 83 7.97 -33.60 21.77
C LYS A 83 8.59 -34.04 23.10
N SER A 84 9.01 -33.08 23.93
CA SER A 84 9.55 -33.38 25.26
C SER A 84 8.47 -33.95 26.19
N SER A 85 7.25 -33.39 26.13
CA SER A 85 6.10 -33.85 26.90
C SER A 85 5.67 -35.27 26.50
N ASP A 86 5.63 -35.57 25.20
CA ASP A 86 5.35 -36.92 24.68
C ASP A 86 6.39 -37.96 25.15
N SER A 87 7.65 -37.56 25.25
CA SER A 87 8.71 -38.43 25.77
C SER A 87 8.52 -38.76 27.26
N LEU A 88 8.05 -37.79 28.07
CA LEU A 88 7.73 -38.01 29.49
C LEU A 88 6.53 -38.95 29.66
N LEU A 89 5.49 -38.81 28.84
CA LEU A 89 4.33 -39.71 28.85
C LEU A 89 4.71 -41.16 28.51
N ARG A 90 5.67 -41.36 27.59
CA ARG A 90 6.17 -42.69 27.24
C ARG A 90 7.04 -43.36 28.31
N MET A 91 7.55 -42.61 29.27
CA MET A 91 8.41 -43.12 30.34
C MET A 91 7.64 -43.44 31.63
N SER A 92 6.33 -43.15 31.67
CA SER A 92 5.43 -43.48 32.79
C SER A 92 4.68 -44.79 32.58
#